data_AF-A0A1J0GCS0-F1
#
_entry.id   AF-A0A1J0GCS0-F1
#
_cell.length_a   1.000
_cell.length_b   1.000
_cell.length_c   1.000
_cell.angle_alpha   90.00
_cell.angle_beta   90.00
_cell.angle_gamma   90.00
#
_symmetry.space_group_name_H-M   'P 1'
#
loop_
_entity.id
_entity.type
_entity.pdbx_description
1 polymer ?
#
loop_
_entity_poly.entity_id
_entity_poly.type
_entity_poly.pdbx_seq_one_letter_code
_entity_poly.pdbx_strand_id
1 'polypeptide(L)'
;MINIIWFLILSLGIVIGMLTGKGEIVSKSLVSSTTSSVELVMGLVGMMCLWCGIMKIAQKSGLTDKLAKVLRPILKMIFKETSKSNKVMSSITMNLTANMMGLSNAATPFGIKAMEEMQKMNIEKDTVSNDMALFLVLNATCIQFLPTTVISIRAAYNSQNPAIIIIPAIITTGVASVLGVVYCRILQKYF
;
A
#
# COMPACT_ATOMS: atom_id res chain seq x y z
N MET A 1 18.87 5.72 3.23
CA MET A 1 18.90 4.38 3.85
C MET A 1 18.62 3.26 2.84
N ILE A 2 17.51 3.26 2.08
CA ILE A 2 17.18 2.13 1.20
C ILE A 2 18.18 1.88 0.05
N ASN A 3 18.73 2.95 -0.53
CA ASN A 3 19.73 2.83 -1.61
C ASN A 3 21.01 2.12 -1.14
N ILE A 4 21.41 2.34 0.12
CA ILE A 4 22.58 1.69 0.72
C ILE A 4 22.31 0.20 0.92
N ILE A 5 21.12 -0.16 1.40
CA ILE A 5 20.71 -1.55 1.59
C ILE A 5 20.72 -2.30 0.24
N TRP A 6 20.11 -1.73 -0.80
CA TRP A 6 20.11 -2.32 -2.14
C TRP A 6 21.51 -2.47 -2.71
N PHE A 7 22.33 -1.43 -2.57
CA PHE A 7 23.72 -1.48 -3.00
C PHE A 7 24.50 -2.59 -2.30
N LEU A 8 24.34 -2.74 -0.98
CA LEU A 8 25.00 -3.79 -0.22
C LEU A 8 24.56 -5.19 -0.65
N ILE A 9 23.25 -5.43 -0.83
CA ILE A 9 22.73 -6.73 -1.27
C ILE A 9 23.26 -7.10 -2.66
N LEU A 10 23.19 -6.16 -3.61
CA LEU A 10 23.66 -6.38 -4.99
C LEU A 10 25.17 -6.58 -5.04
N SER A 11 25.94 -5.73 -4.35
CA SER A 11 27.40 -5.82 -4.33
C SER A 11 27.88 -7.10 -3.65
N LEU A 12 27.31 -7.50 -2.50
CA LEU A 12 27.64 -8.78 -1.86
C LEU A 12 27.34 -9.95 -2.80
N GLY A 13 26.16 -9.95 -3.44
CA GLY A 13 25.76 -11.03 -4.35
C GLY A 13 26.74 -11.19 -5.52
N ILE A 14 27.17 -10.08 -6.10
CA ILE A 14 28.15 -10.06 -7.19
C ILE A 14 29.53 -10.55 -6.69
N VAL A 15 30.01 -10.04 -5.55
CA VAL A 15 31.31 -10.42 -4.97
C VAL A 15 31.33 -11.91 -4.62
N ILE A 16 30.30 -12.43 -3.95
CA ILE A 16 30.18 -13.86 -3.62
C ILE A 16 30.12 -14.69 -4.91
N GLY A 17 29.37 -14.24 -5.92
CA GLY A 17 29.29 -14.92 -7.21
C GLY A 17 30.65 -15.00 -7.93
N MET A 18 31.46 -13.93 -7.85
CA MET A 18 32.83 -13.93 -8.36
C MET A 18 33.75 -14.87 -7.57
N LEU A 19 33.74 -14.77 -6.24
CA LEU A 19 34.60 -15.58 -5.36
C LEU A 19 34.30 -17.08 -5.41
N THR A 20 33.04 -17.46 -5.67
CA THR A 20 32.62 -18.87 -5.80
C THR A 20 32.82 -19.45 -7.20
N GLY A 21 33.42 -18.69 -8.13
CA GLY A 21 33.62 -19.12 -9.52
C GLY A 21 32.33 -19.13 -10.37
N LYS A 22 31.23 -18.57 -9.86
CA LYS A 22 29.92 -18.49 -10.53
C LYS A 22 29.73 -17.17 -11.30
N GLY A 23 30.80 -16.50 -11.70
CA GLY A 23 30.76 -15.21 -12.40
C GLY A 23 29.95 -15.25 -13.71
N GLU A 24 29.99 -16.37 -14.43
CA GLU A 24 29.17 -16.57 -15.65
C GLU A 24 27.67 -16.51 -15.33
N ILE A 25 27.24 -17.12 -14.22
CA ILE A 25 25.84 -17.08 -13.77
C ILE A 25 25.45 -15.64 -13.43
N VAL A 26 26.32 -14.88 -12.76
CA VAL A 26 26.08 -13.46 -12.44
C VAL A 26 25.87 -12.64 -13.71
N SER A 27 26.76 -12.76 -14.70
CA SER A 27 26.65 -12.05 -15.98
C SER A 27 25.40 -12.44 -16.76
N LYS A 28 25.08 -13.74 -16.82
CA LYS A 28 23.88 -14.25 -17.50
C LYS A 28 22.59 -13.77 -16.81
N SER A 29 22.56 -13.78 -15.48
CA SER A 29 21.44 -13.26 -14.71
C SER A 29 21.21 -11.77 -15.00
N LEU A 30 22.26 -10.94 -14.98
CA LEU A 30 22.18 -9.51 -15.31
C LEU A 30 21.52 -9.26 -16.67
N VAL A 31 21.99 -9.93 -17.73
CA VAL A 31 21.44 -9.77 -19.08
C VAL A 31 20.03 -10.35 -19.19
N SER A 32 19.76 -11.52 -18.60
CA SER A 32 18.41 -12.10 -18.64
C SER A 32 17.37 -11.24 -17.91
N SER A 33 17.76 -10.60 -16.79
CA SER A 33 16.89 -9.73 -16.01
C SER A 33 16.44 -8.50 -16.80
N THR A 34 17.26 -7.97 -17.73
CA THR A 34 16.83 -6.83 -18.56
C THR A 34 15.70 -7.23 -19.50
N THR A 35 15.80 -8.39 -20.15
CA THR A 35 14.75 -8.89 -21.06
C THR A 35 13.48 -9.23 -20.28
N SER A 36 13.59 -10.02 -19.21
CA SER A 36 12.44 -10.39 -18.40
C SER A 36 11.72 -9.19 -17.77
N SER A 37 12.44 -8.13 -17.42
CA SER A 37 11.83 -6.90 -16.92
C SER A 37 10.98 -6.22 -18.00
N VAL A 38 11.46 -6.15 -19.24
CA VAL A 38 10.71 -5.55 -20.35
C VAL A 38 9.47 -6.37 -20.68
N GLU A 39 9.60 -7.70 -20.77
CA GLU A 39 8.46 -8.61 -21.00
C GLU A 39 7.40 -8.48 -19.91
N LEU A 40 7.82 -8.43 -18.65
CA LEU A 40 6.94 -8.22 -17.50
C LEU A 40 6.21 -6.88 -17.60
N VAL A 41 6.93 -5.79 -17.86
CA VAL A 41 6.32 -4.46 -17.99
C VAL A 41 5.31 -4.42 -19.13
N MET A 42 5.65 -4.97 -20.30
CA MET A 42 4.73 -5.04 -21.44
C MET A 42 3.46 -5.84 -21.11
N GLY A 43 3.59 -6.99 -20.43
CA GLY A 43 2.44 -7.78 -19.96
C GLY A 43 1.60 -7.06 -18.92
N LEU A 44 2.24 -6.32 -18.01
CA LEU A 44 1.57 -5.55 -16.96
C LEU A 44 0.79 -4.35 -17.52
N VAL A 45 1.32 -3.63 -18.51
CA VAL A 45 0.72 -2.40 -19.03
C VAL A 45 -0.73 -2.60 -19.47
N GLY A 46 -1.02 -3.63 -20.27
CA GLY A 46 -2.38 -3.88 -20.77
C GLY A 46 -3.38 -4.15 -19.65
N MET A 47 -3.01 -5.04 -18.72
CA MET A 47 -3.85 -5.38 -17.57
C MET A 47 -4.02 -4.20 -16.60
N MET A 48 -2.96 -3.44 -16.35
CA MET A 48 -3.02 -2.25 -15.50
C MET A 48 -3.91 -1.17 -16.12
N CYS A 49 -3.83 -0.93 -17.43
CA CYS A 49 -4.73 0.00 -18.12
C CYS A 49 -6.21 -0.36 -17.93
N LEU A 50 -6.57 -1.64 -18.07
CA LEU A 50 -7.93 -2.13 -17.81
C LEU A 50 -8.36 -1.84 -16.37
N TRP A 51 -7.56 -2.26 -15.39
CA TRP A 51 -7.89 -2.10 -13.98
C TRP A 51 -7.95 -0.63 -13.55
N CYS A 52 -7.01 0.20 -14.02
CA CYS A 52 -7.04 1.65 -13.80
C CYS A 52 -8.27 2.30 -14.44
N GLY A 53 -8.70 1.84 -15.62
CA GLY A 53 -9.91 2.30 -16.29
C GLY A 53 -11.18 1.98 -15.49
N ILE A 54 -11.37 0.71 -15.10
CA ILE A 54 -12.48 0.27 -14.23
C ILE A 54 -12.50 1.09 -12.95
N MET A 55 -11.32 1.31 -12.37
CA MET A 55 -11.20 2.06 -11.13
C MET A 55 -11.51 3.55 -11.30
N LYS A 56 -11.17 4.14 -12.45
CA LYS A 56 -11.55 5.51 -12.78
C LYS A 56 -13.06 5.65 -12.94
N ILE A 57 -13.74 4.64 -13.48
CA ILE A 57 -15.20 4.57 -13.54
C ILE A 57 -15.79 4.51 -12.13
N ALA A 58 -15.27 3.66 -11.25
CA ALA A 58 -15.70 3.57 -9.85
C ALA A 58 -15.50 4.89 -9.07
N GLN A 59 -14.41 5.62 -9.37
CA GLN A 59 -14.19 6.95 -8.83
C GLN A 59 -15.25 7.94 -9.34
N LYS A 60 -15.44 8.03 -10.67
CA LYS A 60 -16.37 8.99 -11.29
C LYS A 60 -17.84 8.69 -11.00
N SER A 61 -18.20 7.45 -10.73
CA SER A 61 -19.57 7.06 -10.36
C SER A 61 -19.94 7.43 -8.92
N GLY A 62 -18.99 7.95 -8.13
CA GLY A 62 -19.18 8.25 -6.72
C GLY A 62 -19.23 7.00 -5.84
N LEU A 63 -18.85 5.81 -6.33
CA LEU A 63 -18.80 4.60 -5.52
C LEU A 63 -17.80 4.76 -4.37
N THR A 64 -16.64 5.37 -4.67
CA THR A 64 -15.63 5.71 -3.65
C THR A 64 -16.18 6.69 -2.60
N ASP A 65 -16.94 7.71 -3.00
CA ASP A 65 -17.57 8.65 -2.06
C ASP A 65 -18.63 7.98 -1.18
N LYS A 66 -19.42 7.04 -1.74
CA LYS A 66 -20.39 6.26 -0.98
C LYS A 66 -19.70 5.37 0.04
N LEU A 67 -18.64 4.67 -0.36
CA LEU A 67 -17.86 3.84 0.56
C LEU A 67 -17.20 4.70 1.66
N ALA A 68 -16.67 5.86 1.29
CA ALA A 68 -16.12 6.82 2.24
C ALA A 68 -17.17 7.24 3.30
N LYS A 69 -18.42 7.51 2.90
CA LYS A 69 -19.52 7.82 3.83
C LYS A 69 -19.82 6.67 4.80
N VAL A 70 -19.77 5.42 4.33
CA VAL A 70 -20.00 4.22 5.15
C VAL A 70 -18.85 3.97 6.12
N LEU A 71 -17.60 4.20 5.70
CA LEU A 71 -16.42 4.01 6.55
C LEU A 71 -16.25 5.13 7.58
N ARG A 72 -16.70 6.35 7.27
CA ARG A 72 -16.54 7.52 8.15
C ARG A 72 -16.96 7.30 9.62
N PRO A 73 -18.12 6.70 9.96
CA PRO A 73 -18.47 6.45 11.36
C PRO A 73 -17.49 5.52 12.07
N ILE A 74 -17.04 4.45 11.38
CA ILE A 74 -16.06 3.49 11.92
C ILE A 74 -14.73 4.21 12.16
N LEU A 75 -14.27 5.00 11.18
CA LEU A 75 -13.02 5.75 11.30
C LEU A 75 -13.08 6.83 12.40
N LYS A 76 -14.23 7.48 12.61
CA LYS A 76 -14.41 8.42 13.73
C LYS A 76 -14.28 7.74 15.10
N MET A 77 -14.68 6.47 15.21
CA MET A 77 -14.52 5.69 16.45
C MET A 77 -13.06 5.27 16.67
N ILE A 78 -12.35 4.96 15.58
CA ILE A 78 -10.95 4.55 15.60
C ILE A 78 -10.02 5.74 15.89
N PHE A 79 -10.19 6.86 15.18
CA PHE A 79 -9.37 8.08 15.31
C PHE A 79 -10.00 9.06 16.30
N LYS A 80 -9.62 8.99 17.58
CA LYS A 80 -10.29 9.77 18.63
C LYS A 80 -9.94 11.25 18.60
N GLU A 81 -8.66 11.58 18.52
CA GLU A 81 -8.17 12.96 18.59
C GLU A 81 -8.53 13.72 17.32
N THR A 82 -8.38 13.04 16.18
CA THR A 82 -8.55 13.57 14.84
C THR A 82 -10.02 13.66 14.41
N SER A 83 -10.92 12.91 15.05
CA SER A 83 -12.37 12.93 14.76
C SER A 83 -13.01 14.33 14.84
N LYS A 84 -12.39 15.25 15.60
CA LYS A 84 -12.84 16.64 15.79
C LYS A 84 -12.71 17.48 14.52
N SER A 85 -11.82 17.12 13.60
CA SER A 85 -11.61 17.84 12.35
C SER A 85 -12.24 17.12 11.16
N ASN A 86 -13.29 17.71 10.60
CA ASN A 86 -13.92 17.21 9.38
C ASN A 86 -12.94 17.17 8.19
N LYS A 87 -12.00 18.11 8.12
CA LYS A 87 -11.01 18.21 7.04
C LYS A 87 -10.00 17.08 7.09
N VAL A 88 -9.49 16.75 8.29
CA VAL A 88 -8.52 15.67 8.46
C VAL A 88 -9.21 14.32 8.25
N MET A 89 -10.39 14.13 8.86
CA MET A 89 -11.19 12.92 8.66
C MET A 89 -11.54 12.68 7.19
N SER A 90 -11.84 13.72 6.42
CA SER A 90 -12.09 13.58 4.99
C SER A 90 -10.86 13.08 4.22
N SER A 91 -9.66 13.56 4.57
CA SER A 91 -8.42 13.14 3.92
C SER A 91 -8.05 11.69 4.28
N ILE A 92 -8.17 11.32 5.56
CA ILE A 92 -7.99 9.93 6.03
C ILE A 92 -8.96 8.99 5.32
N THR A 93 -10.24 9.35 5.30
CA THR A 93 -11.29 8.51 4.69
C THR A 93 -11.03 8.33 3.19
N MET A 94 -10.65 9.39 2.48
CA MET A 94 -10.31 9.31 1.06
C MET A 94 -9.06 8.46 0.80
N ASN A 95 -8.01 8.63 1.60
CA ASN A 95 -6.81 7.80 1.50
C ASN A 95 -7.13 6.32 1.69
N LEU A 96 -7.78 5.95 2.79
CA LEU A 96 -8.10 4.55 3.09
C LEU A 96 -9.05 3.97 2.04
N THR A 97 -10.10 4.70 1.65
CA THR A 97 -11.05 4.25 0.63
C THR A 97 -10.38 4.04 -0.73
N ALA A 98 -9.50 4.97 -1.14
CA ALA A 98 -8.73 4.82 -2.36
C ALA A 98 -7.81 3.59 -2.30
N ASN A 99 -7.13 3.40 -1.17
CA ASN A 99 -6.24 2.26 -0.99
C ASN A 99 -7.02 0.93 -1.01
N MET A 100 -8.15 0.85 -0.30
CA MET A 100 -9.03 -0.34 -0.31
C MET A 100 -9.54 -0.71 -1.70
N MET A 101 -9.76 0.29 -2.55
CA MET A 101 -10.19 0.12 -3.93
C MET A 101 -9.02 -0.18 -4.89
N GLY A 102 -7.77 -0.11 -4.46
CA GLY A 102 -6.61 -0.33 -5.34
C GLY A 102 -6.25 0.90 -6.18
N LEU A 103 -6.68 2.09 -5.74
CA LEU A 103 -6.26 3.39 -6.25
C LEU A 103 -5.00 3.87 -5.52
N SER A 104 -3.97 3.05 -5.38
CA SER A 104 -2.78 3.39 -4.57
C SER A 104 -2.14 4.72 -5.00
N ASN A 105 -2.11 5.00 -6.31
CA ASN A 105 -1.60 6.28 -6.86
C ASN A 105 -2.43 7.51 -6.41
N ALA A 106 -3.73 7.35 -6.17
CA ALA A 106 -4.57 8.42 -5.62
C ALA A 106 -4.54 8.43 -4.08
N ALA A 107 -4.30 7.28 -3.45
CA ALA A 107 -4.23 7.17 -1.99
C ALA A 107 -3.06 7.96 -1.41
N THR A 108 -1.86 7.90 -2.02
CA THR A 108 -0.66 8.58 -1.53
C THR A 108 -0.82 10.09 -1.32
N PRO A 109 -1.31 10.89 -2.29
CA PRO A 109 -1.49 12.33 -2.09
C PRO A 109 -2.53 12.65 -0.99
N PHE A 110 -3.59 11.86 -0.87
CA PHE A 110 -4.52 12.00 0.26
C PHE A 110 -3.88 11.64 1.59
N GLY A 111 -2.97 10.67 1.60
CA GLY A 111 -2.23 10.26 2.80
C GLY A 111 -1.27 11.33 3.29
N ILE A 112 -0.50 11.94 2.38
CA ILE A 112 0.38 13.08 2.70
C ILE A 112 -0.45 14.24 3.26
N LYS A 113 -1.55 14.60 2.59
CA LYS A 113 -2.45 15.65 3.05
C LYS A 113 -3.07 15.34 4.43
N ALA A 114 -3.43 14.09 4.69
CA ALA A 114 -3.93 13.67 6.00
C ALA A 114 -2.86 13.85 7.09
N MET A 115 -1.60 13.46 6.81
CA MET A 115 -0.47 13.64 7.73
C MET A 115 -0.16 15.11 7.99
N GLU A 116 -0.13 15.96 6.95
CA GLU A 116 0.07 17.41 7.10
C GLU A 116 -1.02 18.05 7.96
N GLU A 117 -2.28 17.66 7.77
CA GLU A 117 -3.40 18.21 8.54
C GLU A 117 -3.43 17.67 9.98
N MET A 118 -3.06 16.41 10.22
CA MET A 118 -2.83 15.88 11.58
C MET A 118 -1.68 16.63 12.27
N GLN A 119 -0.59 16.87 11.54
CA GLN A 119 0.58 17.58 12.07
C GLN A 119 0.27 19.02 12.47
N LYS A 120 -0.66 19.70 11.79
CA LYS A 120 -1.12 21.04 12.20
C LYS A 120 -1.76 21.03 13.59
N MET A 121 -2.53 19.98 13.90
CA MET A 121 -3.22 19.80 15.17
C MET A 121 -2.35 19.16 16.26
N ASN A 122 -1.23 18.55 15.87
CA ASN A 122 -0.31 17.90 16.78
C ASN A 122 0.32 18.92 17.75
N ILE A 123 0.34 18.61 19.04
CA ILE A 123 0.86 19.50 20.09
C ILE A 123 2.40 19.49 20.05
N GLU A 124 3.00 18.31 19.92
CA GLU A 124 4.44 18.12 19.85
C GLU A 124 4.88 17.93 18.40
N LYS A 125 5.47 18.95 17.78
CA LYS A 125 5.79 18.89 16.34
C LYS A 125 6.87 17.86 15.98
N ASP A 126 7.76 17.55 16.90
CA ASP A 126 8.86 16.60 16.67
C ASP A 126 8.47 15.14 16.99
N THR A 127 7.29 14.91 17.58
CA THR A 127 6.79 13.60 17.99
C THR A 127 5.53 13.23 17.20
N VAL A 128 5.41 11.98 16.75
CA VAL A 128 4.22 11.51 16.04
C VAL A 128 3.08 11.26 17.03
N SER A 129 1.86 11.76 16.75
CA SER A 129 0.70 11.50 17.61
C SER A 129 0.17 10.06 17.45
N ASN A 130 -0.62 9.61 18.43
CA ASN A 130 -1.25 8.28 18.41
C ASN A 130 -2.08 8.04 17.15
N ASP A 131 -2.86 9.03 16.73
CA ASP A 131 -3.67 8.94 15.52
C ASP A 131 -2.81 8.93 14.24
N MET A 132 -1.67 9.63 14.22
CA MET A 132 -0.74 9.58 13.08
C MET A 132 -0.05 8.20 12.98
N ALA A 133 0.37 7.62 14.10
CA ALA A 133 0.93 6.27 14.14
C ALA A 133 -0.10 5.22 13.70
N LEU A 134 -1.33 5.32 14.20
CA LEU A 134 -2.44 4.44 13.80
C LEU A 134 -2.77 4.56 12.31
N PHE A 135 -2.76 5.78 11.77
CA PHE A 135 -2.99 6.02 10.34
C PHE A 135 -1.91 5.35 9.47
N LEU A 136 -0.66 5.41 9.90
CA LEU A 136 0.45 4.73 9.23
C LEU A 136 0.28 3.21 9.26
N VAL A 137 -0.07 2.63 10.42
CA VAL A 137 -0.33 1.20 10.57
C VAL A 137 -1.48 0.76 9.65
N LEU A 138 -2.58 1.50 9.60
CA LEU A 138 -3.71 1.19 8.73
C LEU A 138 -3.36 1.27 7.23
N ASN A 139 -2.45 2.16 6.84
CA ASN A 139 -1.94 2.18 5.47
C ASN A 139 -1.04 0.97 5.16
N ALA A 140 -0.32 0.44 6.16
CA ALA A 140 0.53 -0.75 6.01
C ALA A 140 -0.28 -2.06 5.99
N THR A 141 -1.32 -2.18 6.82
CA THR A 141 -2.17 -3.38 6.90
C THR A 141 -3.33 -3.37 5.90
N CYS A 142 -3.56 -2.22 5.25
CA CYS A 142 -4.68 -1.83 4.39
C CYS A 142 -5.57 -2.97 3.87
N ILE A 143 -6.87 -2.88 4.19
CA ILE A 143 -7.89 -3.81 3.70
C ILE A 143 -8.01 -3.69 2.18
N GLN A 144 -7.57 -4.67 1.41
CA GLN A 144 -7.57 -4.59 -0.05
C GLN A 144 -8.78 -5.32 -0.62
N PHE A 145 -9.82 -4.60 -1.08
CA PHE A 145 -10.96 -5.22 -1.77
C PHE A 145 -10.62 -5.65 -3.18
N LEU A 146 -9.86 -4.82 -3.89
CA LEU A 146 -9.40 -5.14 -5.23
C LEU A 146 -7.87 -5.04 -5.31
N PRO A 147 -7.14 -6.16 -5.16
CA PRO A 147 -5.67 -6.18 -5.24
C PRO A 147 -5.20 -6.16 -6.70
N THR A 148 -5.53 -5.10 -7.43
CA THR A 148 -5.30 -4.96 -8.89
C THR A 148 -3.84 -5.20 -9.28
N THR A 149 -2.89 -4.69 -8.50
CA THR A 149 -1.45 -4.89 -8.75
C THR A 149 -1.06 -6.36 -8.65
N VAL A 150 -1.50 -7.05 -7.60
CA VAL A 150 -1.17 -8.47 -7.41
C VAL A 150 -1.88 -9.33 -8.46
N ILE A 151 -3.13 -9.01 -8.81
CA ILE A 151 -3.85 -9.66 -9.92
C ILE A 151 -3.07 -9.48 -11.23
N SER A 152 -2.58 -8.28 -11.51
CA SER A 152 -1.81 -7.97 -12.73
C SER A 152 -0.48 -8.74 -12.76
N ILE A 153 0.25 -8.79 -11.65
CA ILE A 153 1.47 -9.61 -11.52
C ILE A 153 1.16 -11.08 -11.76
N ARG A 154 0.13 -11.63 -11.10
CA ARG A 154 -0.28 -13.02 -11.30
C ARG A 154 -0.63 -13.31 -12.76
N ALA A 155 -1.33 -12.41 -13.42
CA ALA A 155 -1.67 -12.54 -14.84
C ALA A 155 -0.41 -12.50 -15.72
N ALA A 156 0.54 -11.59 -15.45
CA ALA A 156 1.79 -11.49 -16.20
C ALA A 156 2.69 -12.74 -16.04
N TYR A 157 2.55 -13.46 -14.92
CA TYR A 157 3.18 -14.76 -14.68
C TYR A 157 2.29 -15.96 -15.04
N ASN A 158 1.32 -15.79 -15.96
CA ASN A 158 0.48 -16.86 -16.51
C ASN A 158 -0.34 -17.68 -15.47
N SER A 159 -0.74 -17.06 -14.36
CA SER A 159 -1.64 -17.69 -13.40
C SER A 159 -2.99 -18.04 -14.05
N GLN A 160 -3.45 -19.29 -13.91
CA GLN A 160 -4.76 -19.72 -14.47
C GLN A 160 -5.96 -18.92 -13.95
N ASN A 161 -5.95 -18.58 -12.65
CA ASN A 161 -6.96 -17.70 -12.06
C ASN A 161 -6.26 -16.58 -11.27
N PRO A 162 -5.94 -15.44 -11.93
CA PRO A 162 -5.26 -14.33 -11.26
C PRO A 162 -6.10 -13.71 -10.14
N ALA A 163 -7.43 -13.73 -10.25
CA ALA A 163 -8.37 -13.09 -9.32
C ALA A 163 -8.75 -13.94 -8.09
N ILE A 164 -8.35 -15.22 -8.03
CA ILE A 164 -8.64 -16.11 -6.89
C ILE A 164 -8.18 -15.57 -5.54
N ILE A 165 -7.20 -14.64 -5.55
CA ILE A 165 -6.63 -14.03 -4.36
C ILE A 165 -7.53 -12.98 -3.71
N ILE A 166 -8.62 -12.53 -4.35
CA ILE A 166 -9.45 -11.44 -3.83
C ILE A 166 -9.98 -11.79 -2.44
N ILE A 167 -10.62 -12.95 -2.27
CA ILE A 167 -11.20 -13.35 -0.99
C ILE A 167 -10.12 -13.57 0.09
N PRO A 168 -9.04 -14.34 -0.16
CA PRO A 168 -7.93 -14.44 0.78
C PRO A 168 -7.32 -13.09 1.15
N ALA A 169 -7.13 -12.17 0.19
CA ALA A 169 -6.57 -10.85 0.44
C ALA A 169 -7.46 -10.02 1.36
N ILE A 170 -8.78 -10.01 1.14
CA ILE A 170 -9.73 -9.29 2.00
C ILE A 170 -9.68 -9.83 3.43
N ILE A 171 -9.64 -11.15 3.59
CA ILE A 171 -9.59 -11.79 4.91
C ILE A 171 -8.27 -11.46 5.61
N THR A 172 -7.13 -11.66 4.96
CA THR A 172 -5.81 -11.44 5.58
C THR A 172 -5.58 -9.98 5.92
N THR A 173 -5.89 -9.06 5.01
CA THR A 173 -5.74 -7.61 5.24
C THR A 173 -6.78 -7.07 6.23
N GLY A 174 -7.99 -7.63 6.25
CA GLY A 174 -9.01 -7.37 7.26
C GLY A 174 -8.53 -7.74 8.65
N VAL A 175 -8.04 -8.97 8.83
CA VAL A 175 -7.49 -9.45 10.11
C VAL A 175 -6.28 -8.61 10.52
N ALA A 176 -5.35 -8.34 9.59
CA ALA A 176 -4.19 -7.51 9.86
C ALA A 176 -4.58 -6.09 10.31
N SER A 177 -5.59 -5.50 9.69
CA SER A 177 -6.07 -4.15 10.05
C SER A 177 -6.74 -4.12 11.41
N VAL A 178 -7.56 -5.14 11.75
CA VAL A 178 -8.17 -5.25 13.08
C VAL A 178 -7.09 -5.42 14.15
N LEU A 179 -6.15 -6.33 13.95
CA LEU A 179 -5.04 -6.54 14.88
C LEU A 179 -4.16 -5.28 15.00
N GLY A 180 -3.89 -4.59 13.90
CA GLY A 180 -3.14 -3.32 13.89
C GLY A 180 -3.80 -2.26 14.76
N VAL A 181 -5.13 -2.08 14.65
CA VAL A 181 -5.89 -1.17 15.51
C VAL A 181 -5.81 -1.60 16.97
N VAL A 182 -6.01 -2.89 17.27
CA VAL A 182 -5.96 -3.42 18.64
C VAL A 182 -4.57 -3.21 19.26
N TYR A 183 -3.51 -3.54 18.55
CA TYR A 183 -2.14 -3.37 19.05
C TYR A 183 -1.79 -1.89 19.26
N CYS A 184 -2.15 -1.00 18.32
CA CYS A 184 -1.98 0.44 18.53
C CYS A 184 -2.71 0.92 19.79
N ARG A 185 -3.93 0.42 20.03
CA ARG A 185 -4.74 0.76 21.21
C ARG A 185 -4.17 0.26 22.53
N ILE A 186 -3.45 -0.86 22.51
CA ILE A 186 -2.75 -1.39 23.68
C ILE A 186 -1.47 -0.59 23.90
N LEU A 187 -0.69 -0.35 22.85
CA LEU A 187 0.62 0.30 22.93
C LEU A 187 0.55 1.79 23.29
N GLN A 188 -0.48 2.53 22.82
CA GLN A 188 -0.73 3.94 23.22
C GLN A 188 -0.90 4.17 24.74
N LYS A 189 -1.04 3.09 25.54
CA LYS A 189 -1.14 3.18 27.00
C LYS A 189 0.24 3.13 27.66
N TYR A 190 1.22 2.55 26.97
CA TYR A 190 2.57 2.32 27.48
C TYR A 190 3.59 3.32 26.92
N PHE A 191 3.32 3.87 25.74
CA PHE A 191 4.09 4.89 25.05
C PHE A 191 3.19 6.11 24.81
#